data_AF-A0AAD8TKL5-F1
#
_entry.id   AF-A0AAD8TKL5-F1
#
_cell.length_a   1.000
_cell.length_b   1.000
_cell.length_c   1.000
_cell.angle_alpha   90.00
_cell.angle_beta   90.00
_cell.angle_gamma   90.00
#
_symmetry.space_group_name_H-M   'P 1'
#
loop_
_entity.id
_entity.type
_entity.pdbx_description
1 polymer ?
#
loop_
_entity_poly.entity_id
_entity_poly.type
_entity_poly.pdbx_seq_one_letter_code
_entity_poly.pdbx_strand_id
1 'polypeptide(L)'
;MALSAPPSLEEPTHLPSPGKQFRNQLAAVVRSINWIYAIFWSISTSRPGFLTWKDGFYNGEIKTRKIANSTDLTADQLVLDRSEQLRELYQSLLSGECDHRARRPAAALSPEDLGDAEWYYTVCMTYAFRPGQGYVCTSPKHNSTLTE
;
A
#
# COMPACT_ATOMS: atom_id res chain seq x y z
N MET A 1 14.24 35.33 42.88
CA MET A 1 14.65 35.40 41.46
C MET A 1 14.62 33.98 40.92
N ALA A 2 13.60 33.62 40.14
CA ALA A 2 13.55 32.35 39.42
C ALA A 2 14.06 32.60 38.00
N LEU A 3 15.09 31.85 37.57
CA LEU A 3 15.54 31.85 36.19
C LEU A 3 14.54 31.06 35.35
N SER A 4 13.84 31.74 34.44
CA SER A 4 13.07 31.07 33.39
C SER A 4 14.01 30.43 32.37
N ALA A 5 13.82 29.13 32.12
CA ALA A 5 14.43 28.41 31.02
C ALA A 5 13.85 28.89 29.67
N PRO A 6 14.63 28.87 28.57
CA PRO A 6 14.14 29.26 27.25
C PRO A 6 13.18 28.19 26.69
N PRO A 7 12.18 28.57 25.87
CA PRO A 7 11.29 27.61 25.23
C PRO A 7 12.06 26.81 24.18
N SER A 8 12.05 25.49 24.33
CA SER A 8 12.49 24.54 23.32
C SER A 8 11.65 24.75 22.04
N LEU A 9 12.32 25.17 20.97
CA LEU A 9 11.79 25.17 19.61
C LEU A 9 11.40 23.73 19.25
N GLU A 10 10.10 23.47 19.19
CA GLU A 10 9.58 22.22 18.64
C GLU A 10 9.79 22.23 17.12
N GLU A 11 10.82 21.51 16.69
CA GLU A 11 11.04 21.16 15.29
C GLU A 11 9.98 20.14 14.86
N PRO A 12 9.11 20.42 13.86
CA PRO A 12 8.10 19.47 13.43
C PRO A 12 8.72 18.44 12.48
N THR A 13 9.60 17.58 12.98
CA THR A 13 10.18 16.47 12.21
C THR A 13 9.25 15.26 12.28
N HIS A 14 8.03 15.39 11.74
CA HIS A 14 7.18 14.24 11.44
C HIS A 14 7.71 13.54 10.17
N LEU A 15 8.89 12.92 10.27
CA LEU A 15 9.40 12.04 9.23
C LEU A 15 8.35 10.95 9.00
N PRO A 16 7.92 10.71 7.75
CA PRO A 16 7.01 9.61 7.49
C PRO A 16 7.66 8.33 7.98
N SER A 17 6.88 7.43 8.60
CA SER A 17 7.39 6.11 8.97
C SER A 17 8.02 5.43 7.73
N PRO A 18 8.99 4.52 7.89
CA PRO A 18 9.69 3.90 6.75
C PRO A 18 8.75 3.30 5.69
N GLY A 19 7.59 2.75 6.11
CA GLY A 19 6.56 2.27 5.19
C GLY A 19 5.85 3.38 4.41
N LYS A 20 5.57 4.53 5.04
CA LYS A 20 5.01 5.71 4.34
C LYS A 20 6.01 6.29 3.34
N GLN A 21 7.31 6.28 3.66
CA GLN A 21 8.35 6.75 2.72
C GLN A 21 8.41 5.88 1.46
N PHE A 22 8.44 4.56 1.62
CA PHE A 22 8.45 3.63 0.48
C PHE A 22 7.21 3.78 -0.40
N ARG A 23 6.03 3.94 0.21
CA ARG A 23 4.80 4.17 -0.56
C ARG A 23 4.80 5.48 -1.32
N ASN A 24 5.32 6.55 -0.74
CA ASN A 24 5.45 7.83 -1.43
C ASN A 24 6.38 7.71 -2.65
N GLN A 25 7.47 6.95 -2.53
CA GLN A 25 8.34 6.64 -3.67
C GLN A 25 7.61 5.84 -4.74
N LEU A 26 6.85 4.82 -4.35
CA LEU A 26 6.06 4.01 -5.28
C LEU A 26 5.02 4.87 -5.99
N ALA A 27 4.35 5.78 -5.28
CA ALA A 27 3.42 6.73 -5.84
C ALA A 27 4.10 7.65 -6.86
N ALA A 28 5.27 8.20 -6.56
CA ALA A 28 6.02 9.03 -7.49
C ALA A 28 6.38 8.28 -8.79
N VAL A 29 6.82 7.02 -8.69
CA VAL A 29 7.18 6.18 -9.86
C VAL A 29 5.95 5.79 -10.68
N VAL A 30 4.88 5.31 -10.04
CA VAL A 30 3.65 4.92 -10.74
C VAL A 30 3.09 6.09 -11.53
N ARG A 31 3.15 7.28 -10.96
CA ARG A 31 2.63 8.50 -11.59
C ARG A 31 3.52 9.02 -12.70
N SER A 32 4.84 8.92 -12.57
CA SER A 32 5.75 9.34 -13.65
C SER A 32 5.65 8.47 -14.90
N ILE A 33 5.28 7.19 -14.73
CA ILE A 33 5.09 6.23 -15.84
C ILE A 33 3.61 6.11 -16.24
N ASN A 34 2.71 6.81 -15.55
CA ASN A 34 1.26 6.76 -15.75
C ASN A 34 0.68 5.33 -15.68
N TRP A 35 1.18 4.54 -14.73
CA TRP A 35 0.62 3.21 -14.42
C TRP A 35 -0.61 3.35 -13.53
N ILE A 36 -1.50 2.34 -13.61
CA ILE A 36 -2.73 2.29 -12.81
C ILE A 36 -2.51 1.63 -11.43
N TYR A 37 -1.42 0.89 -11.24
CA TYR A 37 -1.00 0.40 -9.94
C TYR A 37 0.47 -0.03 -9.96
N ALA A 38 1.07 -0.17 -8.79
CA ALA A 38 2.25 -0.99 -8.57
C ALA A 38 2.10 -1.80 -7.30
N ILE A 39 2.69 -3.00 -7.31
CA ILE A 39 2.61 -3.93 -6.20
C ILE A 39 4.03 -4.42 -5.89
N PHE A 40 4.36 -4.44 -4.61
CA PHE A 40 5.65 -4.89 -4.12
C PHE A 40 5.48 -6.11 -3.22
N TRP A 41 6.17 -7.19 -3.59
CA TRP A 41 6.26 -8.41 -2.80
C TRP A 41 7.68 -8.57 -2.26
N SER A 42 7.80 -8.99 -1.00
CA SER A 42 9.09 -9.24 -0.35
C SER A 42 9.15 -10.65 0.20
N ILE A 43 10.37 -11.14 0.46
CA ILE A 43 10.57 -12.44 1.12
C ILE A 43 9.87 -12.40 2.48
N SER A 44 8.99 -13.37 2.69
CA SER A 44 8.23 -13.51 3.91
C SER A 44 9.17 -13.92 5.05
N THR A 45 9.08 -13.19 6.16
CA THR A 45 9.81 -13.52 7.40
C THR A 45 9.17 -14.68 8.15
N SER A 46 7.85 -14.89 7.99
CA SER A 46 7.11 -15.97 8.64
C SER A 46 7.12 -17.27 7.83
N ARG A 47 7.31 -17.20 6.51
CA ARG A 47 7.40 -18.36 5.62
C ARG A 47 8.61 -18.23 4.70
N PRO A 48 9.81 -18.66 5.15
CA PRO A 48 11.01 -18.65 4.32
C PRO A 48 10.78 -19.35 2.98
N GLY A 49 11.22 -18.72 1.89
CA GLY A 49 11.01 -19.25 0.54
C GLY A 49 9.65 -18.91 -0.09
N PHE A 50 8.87 -18.01 0.52
CA PHE A 50 7.71 -17.40 -0.11
C PHE A 50 7.87 -15.88 -0.18
N LEU A 51 7.38 -15.29 -1.27
CA LEU A 51 7.18 -13.86 -1.45
C LEU A 51 5.73 -13.55 -1.08
N THR A 52 5.55 -12.60 -0.18
CA THR A 52 4.24 -12.13 0.29
C THR A 52 4.11 -10.66 -0.01
N TRP A 53 2.88 -10.19 -0.19
CA TRP A 53 2.60 -8.78 -0.38
C TRP A 53 3.20 -7.95 0.76
N LYS A 54 3.90 -6.87 0.41
CA LYS A 54 4.59 -6.00 1.36
C LYS A 54 4.08 -4.56 1.30
N ASP A 55 3.93 -4.01 0.10
CA ASP A 55 3.33 -2.69 -0.11
C ASP A 55 2.78 -2.57 -1.54
N GLY A 56 2.11 -1.47 -1.84
CA GLY A 56 1.56 -1.18 -3.16
C GLY A 56 1.02 0.24 -3.25
N PHE A 57 0.77 0.68 -4.48
CA PHE A 57 0.09 1.94 -4.75
C PHE A 57 -0.89 1.76 -5.90
N TYR A 58 -2.13 2.21 -5.70
CA TYR A 58 -3.15 2.25 -6.75
C TYR A 58 -3.29 3.68 -7.28
N ASN A 59 -3.30 3.83 -8.61
CA ASN A 59 -3.45 5.08 -9.36
C ASN A 59 -4.47 4.94 -10.50
N GLY A 60 -5.33 3.92 -10.44
CA GLY A 60 -6.30 3.61 -11.48
C GLY A 60 -7.58 4.41 -11.32
N GLU A 61 -8.49 4.18 -12.26
CA GLU A 61 -9.84 4.76 -12.22
C GLU A 61 -10.59 4.32 -10.95
N ILE A 62 -11.31 5.25 -10.34
CA ILE A 62 -12.08 5.03 -9.12
C ILE A 62 -13.56 5.05 -9.50
N LYS A 63 -14.19 3.87 -9.58
CA LYS A 63 -15.60 3.76 -10.01
C LYS A 63 -16.60 4.05 -8.90
N THR A 64 -16.19 4.02 -7.63
CA THR A 64 -17.10 4.26 -6.50
C THR A 64 -17.40 5.73 -6.26
N ARG A 65 -18.70 6.06 -6.30
CA ARG A 65 -19.31 7.36 -5.97
C ARG A 65 -19.10 7.82 -4.51
N LYS A 66 -18.44 7.05 -3.65
CA LYS A 66 -18.31 7.39 -2.22
C LYS A 66 -17.28 8.49 -1.92
N ILE A 67 -16.37 8.76 -2.86
CA ILE A 67 -15.36 9.82 -2.74
C ILE A 67 -15.84 11.18 -3.31
N ALA A 68 -17.03 11.20 -3.95
CA ALA A 68 -17.65 12.43 -4.45
C ALA A 68 -18.06 13.43 -3.35
N ASN A 69 -17.89 13.08 -2.06
CA ASN A 69 -18.19 13.95 -0.93
C ASN A 69 -16.95 14.69 -0.37
N SER A 70 -15.79 14.58 -1.02
CA SER A 70 -14.57 15.27 -0.61
C SER A 70 -14.27 16.44 -1.55
N THR A 71 -15.05 17.51 -1.42
CA THR A 71 -15.06 18.69 -2.29
C THR A 71 -13.78 19.54 -2.24
N ASP A 72 -12.78 19.18 -1.42
CA ASP A 72 -11.54 19.97 -1.23
C ASP A 72 -10.22 19.17 -1.36
N LEU A 73 -10.25 17.92 -1.83
CA LEU A 73 -9.03 17.12 -1.98
C LEU A 73 -8.46 17.20 -3.41
N THR A 74 -7.13 17.35 -3.51
CA THR A 74 -6.42 17.29 -4.79
C THR A 74 -6.53 15.87 -5.37
N ALA A 75 -6.53 15.70 -6.70
CA ALA A 75 -6.56 14.37 -7.35
C ALA A 75 -5.53 13.40 -6.74
N ASP A 76 -4.35 13.92 -6.40
CA ASP A 76 -3.26 13.22 -5.72
C ASP A 76 -3.65 12.64 -4.36
N GLN A 77 -4.35 13.45 -3.55
CA GLN A 77 -4.81 13.07 -2.22
C GLN A 77 -5.95 12.05 -2.33
N LEU A 78 -6.80 12.18 -3.35
CA LEU A 78 -7.87 11.22 -3.62
C LEU A 78 -7.32 9.83 -3.97
N VAL A 79 -6.28 9.78 -4.81
CA VAL A 79 -5.63 8.53 -5.19
C VAL A 79 -4.90 7.89 -4.00
N LEU A 80 -4.21 8.70 -3.19
CA LEU A 80 -3.58 8.23 -1.95
C LEU A 80 -4.60 7.66 -0.97
N ASP A 81 -5.69 8.39 -0.73
CA ASP A 81 -6.79 7.92 0.13
C ASP A 81 -7.39 6.63 -0.41
N ARG A 82 -7.57 6.53 -1.74
CA ARG A 82 -8.09 5.32 -2.37
C ARG A 82 -7.18 4.11 -2.16
N SER A 83 -5.87 4.30 -2.37
CA SER A 83 -4.91 3.23 -2.16
C SER A 83 -4.89 2.77 -0.70
N GLU A 84 -5.13 3.67 0.25
CA GLU A 84 -5.30 3.33 1.67
C GLU A 84 -6.60 2.57 1.92
N GLN A 85 -7.74 3.01 1.39
CA GLN A 85 -9.02 2.33 1.55
C GLN A 85 -8.99 0.89 1.03
N LEU A 86 -8.35 0.65 -0.12
CA LEU A 86 -8.19 -0.71 -0.67
C LEU A 86 -7.34 -1.60 0.23
N ARG A 87 -6.32 -1.01 0.88
CA ARG A 87 -5.45 -1.71 1.84
C ARG A 87 -6.20 -2.03 3.13
N GLU A 88 -6.97 -1.09 3.66
CA GLU A 88 -7.81 -1.31 4.85
C GLU A 88 -8.86 -2.39 4.60
N LEU A 89 -9.49 -2.38 3.42
CA LEU A 89 -10.40 -3.44 3.00
C LEU A 89 -9.70 -4.80 3.00
N TYR A 90 -8.50 -4.90 2.42
CA TYR A 90 -7.72 -6.13 2.46
C TYR A 90 -7.44 -6.60 3.91
N GLN A 91 -7.05 -5.69 4.81
CA GLN A 91 -6.83 -6.04 6.22
C GLN A 91 -8.12 -6.53 6.90
N SER A 92 -9.25 -5.88 6.62
CA SER A 92 -10.56 -6.29 7.14
C SER A 92 -10.96 -7.68 6.63
N LEU A 93 -10.70 -7.98 5.35
CA LEU A 93 -10.93 -9.30 4.76
C LEU A 93 -10.03 -10.36 5.39
N LEU A 94 -8.76 -10.04 5.64
CA LEU A 94 -7.79 -10.96 6.25
C LEU A 94 -8.15 -11.29 7.70
N SER A 95 -8.65 -10.31 8.47
CA SER A 95 -9.10 -10.50 9.85
C SER A 95 -10.42 -11.29 9.96
N GLY A 96 -11.09 -11.60 8.85
CA GLY A 96 -12.38 -12.31 8.84
C GLY A 96 -13.56 -11.44 9.32
N GLU A 97 -13.35 -10.13 9.47
CA GLU A 97 -14.30 -9.20 10.09
C GLU A 97 -15.35 -8.67 9.10
N CYS A 98 -15.67 -9.46 8.08
CA CYS A 98 -16.56 -9.05 6.99
C CYS A 98 -18.01 -8.82 7.48
N ASP A 99 -18.42 -9.43 8.60
CA ASP A 99 -19.79 -9.41 9.11
C ASP A 99 -20.15 -8.26 10.06
N HIS A 100 -19.19 -7.47 10.55
CA HIS A 100 -19.49 -6.38 11.47
C HIS A 100 -19.83 -5.08 10.74
N ARG A 101 -20.92 -5.09 9.96
CA ARG A 101 -21.57 -3.88 9.40
C ARG A 101 -21.87 -2.82 10.48
N ALA A 102 -21.97 -3.21 11.75
CA ALA A 102 -22.22 -2.32 12.89
C ALA A 102 -20.98 -1.55 13.40
N ARG A 103 -19.75 -1.90 12.99
CA ARG A 103 -18.50 -1.24 13.42
C ARG A 103 -17.64 -0.75 12.24
N ARG A 104 -18.17 -0.78 11.01
CA ARG A 104 -17.48 -0.22 9.86
C ARG A 104 -17.47 1.31 9.98
N PRO A 105 -16.30 1.98 9.85
CA PRO A 105 -16.27 3.40 9.55
C PRO A 105 -17.19 3.67 8.37
N ALA A 106 -17.99 4.74 8.40
CA ALA A 106 -18.95 5.05 7.33
C ALA A 106 -18.30 5.15 5.93
N ALA A 107 -16.97 5.28 5.85
CA ALA A 107 -16.16 5.28 4.63
C ALA A 107 -15.73 3.88 4.11
N ALA A 108 -15.88 2.80 4.89
CA ALA A 108 -15.40 1.48 4.51
C ALA A 108 -16.02 1.01 3.19
N LEU A 109 -15.16 0.63 2.24
CA LEU A 109 -15.55 0.06 0.95
C LEU A 109 -16.08 -1.35 1.15
N SER A 110 -17.11 -1.74 0.40
CA SER A 110 -17.50 -3.14 0.30
C SER A 110 -16.78 -3.76 -0.90
N PRO A 111 -16.41 -5.06 -0.83
CA PRO A 111 -15.78 -5.73 -1.96
C PRO A 111 -16.67 -5.70 -3.22
N GLU A 112 -17.99 -5.63 -3.06
CA GLU A 112 -18.97 -5.53 -4.15
C GLU A 112 -18.99 -4.15 -4.83
N ASP A 113 -18.46 -3.12 -4.17
CA ASP A 113 -18.41 -1.75 -4.70
C ASP A 113 -17.19 -1.53 -5.61
N LEU A 114 -16.24 -2.48 -5.69
CA LEU A 114 -14.98 -2.31 -6.42
C LEU A 114 -15.13 -2.54 -7.92
N GLY A 115 -14.46 -1.71 -8.73
CA GLY A 115 -14.27 -2.00 -10.15
C GLY A 115 -13.27 -3.13 -10.39
N ASP A 116 -13.24 -3.70 -11.61
CA ASP A 116 -12.36 -4.85 -11.94
C ASP A 116 -10.89 -4.63 -11.60
N ALA A 117 -10.34 -3.44 -11.89
CA ALA A 117 -8.95 -3.12 -11.61
C ALA A 117 -8.67 -2.99 -10.10
N GLU A 118 -9.61 -2.42 -9.35
CA GLU A 118 -9.53 -2.28 -7.90
C GLU A 118 -9.62 -3.64 -7.23
N TRP A 119 -10.57 -4.47 -7.68
CA TRP A 119 -10.73 -5.84 -7.24
C TRP A 119 -9.47 -6.66 -7.52
N TYR A 120 -8.93 -6.59 -8.74
CA TYR A 120 -7.69 -7.27 -9.10
C TYR A 120 -6.52 -6.85 -8.20
N TYR A 121 -6.37 -5.55 -7.95
CA TYR A 121 -5.33 -5.01 -7.08
C TYR A 121 -5.48 -5.52 -5.63
N THR A 122 -6.68 -5.51 -5.07
CA THR A 122 -6.95 -6.06 -3.73
C THR A 122 -6.69 -7.56 -3.67
N VAL A 123 -7.11 -8.31 -4.68
CA VAL A 123 -6.89 -9.76 -4.77
C VAL A 123 -5.38 -10.07 -4.87
N CYS A 124 -4.59 -9.26 -5.59
CA CYS A 124 -3.13 -9.40 -5.65
C CYS A 124 -2.43 -9.33 -4.28
N MET A 125 -3.01 -8.63 -3.30
CA MET A 125 -2.46 -8.56 -1.94
C MET A 125 -2.56 -9.88 -1.18
N THR A 126 -3.49 -10.75 -1.58
CA THR A 126 -3.73 -12.05 -0.91
C THR A 126 -2.78 -13.15 -1.40
N TYR A 127 -2.11 -12.95 -2.53
CA TYR A 127 -1.22 -13.96 -3.11
C TYR A 127 0.11 -14.07 -2.35
N ALA A 128 0.56 -15.32 -2.24
CA ALA A 128 1.92 -15.68 -1.86
C ALA A 128 2.47 -16.67 -2.88
N PHE A 129 3.72 -16.48 -3.29
CA PHE A 129 4.35 -17.31 -4.32
C PHE A 129 5.77 -17.72 -3.92
N ARG A 130 6.24 -18.85 -4.43
CA ARG A 130 7.64 -19.26 -4.25
C ARG A 130 8.53 -18.53 -5.26
N PRO A 131 9.72 -18.04 -4.87
CA PRO A 131 10.70 -17.54 -5.81
C PRO A 131 10.97 -18.60 -6.90
N GLY A 132 10.88 -18.20 -8.17
CA GLY A 132 11.10 -19.10 -9.31
C GLY A 132 9.90 -19.94 -9.75
N GLN A 133 8.71 -19.71 -9.19
CA GLN A 133 7.47 -20.33 -9.64
C GLN A 133 6.51 -19.22 -10.12
N GLY A 134 6.53 -18.90 -11.43
CA GLY A 134 5.72 -17.87 -12.07
C GLY A 134 6.48 -16.66 -12.63
N TYR A 135 5.76 -15.67 -13.18
CA TYR A 135 6.30 -14.47 -13.85
C TYR A 135 7.04 -13.47 -12.93
N VAL A 136 7.04 -13.70 -11.61
CA VAL A 136 7.79 -12.85 -10.68
C VAL A 136 9.23 -13.36 -10.64
N CYS A 137 10.07 -12.62 -11.36
CA CYS A 137 11.45 -12.89 -11.72
C CYS A 137 12.21 -13.75 -10.69
N THR A 138 12.83 -14.82 -11.18
CA THR A 138 14.01 -15.41 -10.54
C THR A 138 15.08 -14.32 -10.43
N SER A 139 15.49 -13.95 -9.21
CA SER A 139 16.71 -13.15 -9.06
C SER A 139 17.89 -13.93 -9.68
N PRO A 140 18.81 -13.27 -10.41
CA PRO A 140 19.98 -13.95 -10.94
C PRO A 140 20.79 -14.49 -9.76
N LYS A 141 21.03 -15.80 -9.74
CA LYS A 141 22.01 -16.38 -8.81
C LYS A 141 23.36 -15.78 -9.16
N HIS A 142 23.99 -15.10 -8.21
CA HIS A 142 25.35 -14.60 -8.33
C HIS A 142 26.31 -15.80 -8.38
N ASN A 143 26.47 -16.42 -9.55
CA ASN A 143 27.50 -17.41 -9.81
C ASN A 143 28.76 -16.70 -10.30
N SER A 144 29.55 -16.18 -9.37
CA SER A 144 30.96 -15.93 -9.61
C SER A 144 31.73 -17.22 -9.34
N THR A 145 31.65 -18.18 -10.28
CA THR A 145 32.68 -19.22 -10.44
C THR A 145 33.64 -18.69 -11.49
N LEU A 146 34.59 -17.85 -11.06
CA LEU A 146 35.78 -17.61 -11.87
C LEU A 146 36.78 -18.70 -11.51
N THR A 147 36.97 -19.56 -12.50
CA THR A 147 38.11 -20.45 -12.67
C THR A 147 39.34 -19.61 -12.97
N GLU A 148 40.39 -19.78 -12.18
CA GLU A 148 41.79 -19.86 -12.62
C GLU A 148 42.50 -20.90 -11.77
#